data_AF-A0A1E3P5I5-F1
#
_entry.id   AF-A0A1E3P5I5-F1
#
_cell.length_a   1.000
_cell.length_b   1.000
_cell.length_c   1.000
_cell.angle_alpha   90.00
_cell.angle_beta   90.00
_cell.angle_gamma   90.00
#
_symmetry.space_group_name_H-M   'P 1'
#
loop_
_entity.id
_entity.type
_entity.pdbx_description
1 polymer ?
#
loop_
_entity_poly.entity_id
_entity_poly.type
_entity_poly.pdbx_seq_one_letter_code
_entity_poly.pdbx_strand_id
1 'polypeptide(L)'
;MFALLNSLVRPVFNAAKVSSITLQQPSSILVRGLMKTHKGAAKRWRKTASGYKRAKAGKNHGNAGWSKQYLKGLGGKTANDKTHTKRLKRLLPYH
;
A
#
# COMPACT_ATOMS: atom_id res chain seq x y z
N MET A 1 -68.56 -1.35 -56.99
CA MET A 1 -67.79 -2.60 -56.78
C MET A 1 -66.67 -2.31 -55.80
N PHE A 2 -66.52 -3.20 -54.83
CA PHE A 2 -65.78 -3.06 -53.57
C PHE A 2 -64.26 -2.95 -53.71
N ALA A 3 -63.63 -2.18 -52.83
CA ALA A 3 -62.33 -2.48 -52.18
C ALA A 3 -62.31 -1.69 -50.85
N LEU A 4 -62.74 -2.26 -49.72
CA LEU A 4 -62.01 -3.13 -48.77
C LEU A 4 -60.74 -2.50 -48.17
N LEU A 5 -60.89 -2.10 -46.90
CA LEU A 5 -60.01 -2.28 -45.73
C LEU A 5 -58.50 -2.45 -45.97
N ASN A 6 -57.70 -1.63 -45.26
CA ASN A 6 -56.69 -2.18 -44.36
C ASN A 6 -56.33 -1.20 -43.24
N SER A 7 -56.43 -1.72 -42.03
CA SER A 7 -56.11 -1.16 -40.73
C SER A 7 -54.63 -1.34 -40.40
N LEU A 8 -54.17 -0.63 -39.36
CA LEU A 8 -52.92 -0.85 -38.61
C LEU A 8 -51.67 -0.41 -39.40
N VAL A 9 -50.83 0.50 -38.93
CA VAL A 9 -49.90 0.32 -37.81
C VAL A 9 -49.37 1.70 -37.40
N ARG A 10 -49.36 2.00 -36.10
CA ARG A 10 -48.62 3.14 -35.54
C ARG A 10 -47.17 2.72 -35.25
N PRO A 11 -46.16 3.49 -35.65
CA PRO A 11 -44.86 3.41 -34.99
C PRO A 11 -44.74 4.52 -33.94
N VAL A 12 -44.81 4.14 -32.66
CA VAL A 12 -44.35 4.96 -31.53
C VAL A 12 -42.83 4.91 -31.53
N PHE A 13 -42.19 5.80 -32.25
CA PHE A 13 -40.76 6.08 -32.07
C PHE A 13 -40.61 7.15 -30.99
N ASN A 14 -40.75 6.77 -29.73
CA ASN A 14 -40.24 7.61 -28.65
C ASN A 14 -38.86 7.07 -28.27
N ALA A 15 -37.84 7.54 -28.99
CA ALA A 15 -36.45 7.27 -28.69
C ALA A 15 -36.17 7.82 -27.28
N ALA A 16 -36.10 6.94 -26.30
CA ALA A 16 -35.62 7.28 -24.97
C ALA A 16 -34.22 7.88 -25.14
N LYS A 17 -34.08 9.17 -24.84
CA LYS A 17 -32.77 9.79 -24.62
C LYS A 17 -32.17 9.08 -23.41
N VAL A 18 -31.39 8.03 -23.66
CA VAL A 18 -30.48 7.47 -22.67
C VAL A 18 -29.49 8.59 -22.40
N SER A 19 -29.71 9.31 -21.30
CA SER A 19 -28.71 10.19 -20.72
C SER A 19 -27.49 9.33 -20.47
N SER A 20 -26.47 9.51 -21.32
CA SER A 20 -25.15 8.95 -21.09
C SER A 20 -24.69 9.41 -19.72
N ILE A 21 -24.75 8.51 -18.73
CA ILE A 21 -24.13 8.71 -17.43
C ILE A 21 -22.65 8.96 -17.73
N THR A 22 -22.27 10.23 -17.71
CA THR A 22 -20.89 10.63 -17.88
C THR A 22 -20.21 10.24 -16.58
N LEU A 23 -19.63 9.04 -16.54
CA LEU A 23 -18.78 8.60 -15.44
C LEU A 23 -17.60 9.57 -15.38
N GLN A 24 -17.71 10.60 -14.53
CA GLN A 24 -16.60 11.49 -14.21
C GLN A 24 -15.51 10.64 -13.58
N GLN A 25 -14.50 10.32 -14.39
CA GLN A 25 -13.27 9.71 -13.91
C GLN A 25 -12.67 10.65 -12.87
N PRO A 26 -12.26 10.17 -11.67
CA PRO A 26 -11.66 11.03 -10.67
C PRO A 26 -10.38 11.64 -11.26
N SER A 27 -10.45 12.94 -11.54
CA SER A 27 -9.34 13.71 -12.06
C SER A 27 -8.34 13.98 -10.94
N SER A 28 -7.08 13.68 -11.24
CA SER A 28 -5.86 13.95 -10.47
C SER A 28 -5.59 13.03 -9.26
N ILE A 29 -4.72 12.04 -9.48
CA ILE A 29 -3.86 11.55 -8.43
C ILE A 29 -2.93 12.72 -8.07
N LEU A 30 -3.20 13.43 -6.97
CA LEU A 30 -2.27 14.41 -6.40
C LEU A 30 -1.03 13.65 -5.89
N VAL A 31 -0.10 13.32 -6.80
CA VAL A 31 1.19 12.76 -6.42
C VAL A 31 1.99 13.91 -5.80
N ARG A 32 1.93 14.02 -4.47
CA ARG A 32 2.85 14.87 -3.73
C ARG A 32 4.27 14.43 -4.09
N GLY A 33 5.12 15.34 -4.56
CA GLY A 33 6.54 15.08 -4.89
C GLY A 33 7.42 14.76 -3.68
N LEU A 34 6.83 14.66 -2.49
CA LEU A 34 7.51 14.32 -1.24
C LEU A 34 7.88 12.83 -1.19
N MET A 35 9.04 12.53 -0.63
CA MET A 35 9.51 11.17 -0.45
C MET A 35 8.64 10.41 0.55
N LYS A 36 8.19 9.21 0.20
CA LYS A 36 7.46 8.35 1.14
C LYS A 36 8.43 7.61 2.06
N THR A 37 8.08 7.50 3.34
CA THR A 37 8.80 6.63 4.28
C THR A 37 8.67 5.16 3.89
N HIS A 38 9.79 4.44 3.85
CA HIS A 38 9.81 3.01 3.59
C HIS A 38 9.23 2.21 4.78
N LYS A 39 7.97 1.76 4.63
CA LYS A 39 7.21 1.12 5.73
C LYS A 39 7.87 -0.14 6.27
N GLY A 40 8.51 -0.95 5.43
CA GLY A 40 9.21 -2.16 5.86
C GLY A 40 10.40 -1.87 6.79
N ALA A 41 11.12 -0.78 6.53
CA ALA A 41 12.21 -0.32 7.39
C ALA A 41 11.64 0.35 8.64
N ALA A 42 10.60 1.16 8.50
CA ALA A 42 9.96 1.85 9.59
C ALA A 42 9.34 0.90 10.62
N LYS A 43 8.93 -0.32 10.23
CA LYS A 43 8.46 -1.36 11.16
C LYS A 43 9.59 -1.98 11.99
N ARG A 44 10.79 -2.12 11.40
CA ARG A 44 11.93 -2.85 11.97
C ARG A 44 12.89 -1.96 12.76
N TRP A 45 13.05 -0.72 12.34
CA TRP A 45 14.01 0.24 12.89
C TRP A 45 13.29 1.36 13.65
N ARG A 46 13.91 1.80 14.74
CA ARG A 46 13.45 2.92 15.58
C ARG A 46 14.55 3.95 15.67
N LYS A 47 14.22 5.23 15.49
CA LYS A 47 15.15 6.35 15.69
C LYS A 47 15.55 6.46 17.16
N THR A 48 16.82 6.78 17.39
CA THR A 48 17.36 7.24 18.68
C THR A 48 17.99 8.63 18.46
N ALA A 49 18.39 9.31 19.53
CA ALA A 49 19.01 10.64 19.43
C ALA A 49 20.20 10.67 18.44
N SER A 50 21.05 9.64 18.46
CA SER A 50 22.26 9.56 17.65
C SER A 50 22.16 8.64 16.43
N GLY A 51 21.14 7.78 16.31
CA GLY A 51 21.12 6.73 15.30
C GLY A 51 19.81 5.96 15.21
N TYR A 52 19.91 4.65 14.96
CA TYR A 52 18.76 3.75 14.88
C TYR A 52 19.00 2.47 15.69
N LYS A 53 17.94 1.86 16.20
CA LYS A 53 17.97 0.56 16.90
C LYS A 53 16.98 -0.43 16.30
N ARG A 54 17.31 -1.73 16.39
CA ARG A 54 16.47 -2.87 15.97
C ARG A 54 16.57 -4.05 16.94
N ALA A 55 15.66 -5.02 16.85
CA ALA A 55 15.82 -6.31 17.52
C ALA A 55 16.92 -7.16 16.85
N LYS A 56 17.60 -7.99 17.65
CA LYS A 56 18.51 -9.04 17.15
C LYS A 56 17.69 -10.16 16.48
N ALA A 57 18.26 -10.77 15.44
CA ALA A 57 17.60 -11.83 14.69
C ALA A 57 17.84 -13.21 15.34
N GLY A 58 17.06 -14.22 14.95
CA GLY A 58 17.37 -15.62 15.22
C GLY A 58 16.92 -16.17 16.58
N LYS A 59 15.99 -15.51 17.29
CA LYS A 59 15.46 -16.00 18.59
C LYS A 59 14.09 -16.68 18.50
N ASN A 60 13.41 -16.66 17.35
CA ASN A 60 12.00 -17.06 17.30
C ASN A 60 11.76 -18.58 17.19
N HIS A 61 12.59 -19.31 16.44
CA HIS A 61 12.42 -20.75 16.19
C HIS A 61 13.78 -21.45 16.07
N GLY A 62 13.82 -22.78 16.18
CA GLY A 62 15.05 -23.56 15.98
C GLY A 62 16.08 -23.43 17.10
N ASN A 63 15.65 -23.07 18.31
CA ASN A 63 16.54 -22.83 19.45
C ASN A 63 16.84 -24.10 20.28
N ALA A 64 16.31 -25.26 19.90
CA ALA A 64 16.59 -26.51 20.58
C ALA A 64 18.09 -26.83 20.49
N GLY A 65 18.69 -27.27 21.60
CA GLY A 65 20.13 -27.55 21.68
C GLY A 65 21.03 -26.32 21.89
N TRP A 66 20.51 -25.10 21.80
CA TRP A 66 21.28 -23.88 22.11
C TRP A 66 21.31 -23.59 23.61
N SER A 67 22.45 -23.11 24.09
CA SER A 67 22.60 -22.75 25.50
C SER A 67 21.72 -21.55 25.88
N LYS A 68 21.20 -21.55 27.11
CA LYS A 68 20.41 -20.43 27.65
C LYS A 68 21.17 -19.11 27.57
N GLN A 69 22.49 -19.15 27.79
CA GLN A 69 23.36 -17.98 27.76
C GLN A 69 23.42 -17.36 26.35
N TYR A 70 23.53 -18.19 25.31
CA TYR A 70 23.50 -17.72 23.93
C TYR A 70 22.14 -17.06 23.60
N LEU A 71 21.03 -17.72 23.93
CA LEU A 71 19.68 -17.20 23.68
C LEU A 71 19.37 -15.91 24.48
N LYS A 72 19.98 -15.75 25.66
CA LYS A 72 19.93 -14.49 26.43
C LYS A 72 20.59 -13.35 25.66
N GLY A 73 21.74 -13.60 25.02
CA GLY A 73 22.44 -12.63 24.18
C GLY A 73 21.61 -12.11 23.00
N LEU A 74 20.68 -12.92 22.48
CA LEU A 74 19.77 -12.56 21.38
C LEU A 74 18.50 -11.82 21.85
N GLY A 75 18.20 -11.76 23.15
CA GLY A 75 16.96 -11.20 23.71
C GLY A 75 16.83 -9.67 23.71
N GLY A 76 17.75 -8.95 23.07
CA GLY A 76 17.88 -7.50 23.19
C GLY A 76 17.73 -6.72 21.88
N LYS A 77 17.75 -5.39 22.02
CA LYS A 77 17.87 -4.46 20.89
C LYS A 77 19.36 -4.16 20.65
N THR A 78 19.73 -3.99 19.40
CA THR A 78 21.06 -3.57 18.98
C THR A 78 20.99 -2.24 18.25
N ALA A 79 22.03 -1.42 18.41
CA ALA A 79 22.24 -0.25 17.58
C ALA A 79 22.52 -0.64 16.12
N ASN A 80 22.30 0.28 15.19
CA ASN A 80 22.67 0.09 13.80
C ASN A 80 24.19 0.17 13.65
N ASP A 81 24.73 -0.62 12.72
CA ASP A 81 26.11 -0.45 12.31
C ASP A 81 26.29 0.84 11.49
N LYS A 82 27.50 1.41 11.52
CA LYS A 82 27.84 2.66 10.85
C LYS A 82 27.59 2.55 9.34
N THR A 83 27.85 1.40 8.73
CA THR A 83 27.66 1.16 7.29
C THR A 83 26.21 1.33 6.84
N HIS A 84 25.24 1.02 7.71
CA HIS A 84 23.82 1.09 7.39
C HIS A 84 23.20 2.48 7.61
N THR A 85 23.88 3.36 8.33
CA THR A 85 23.36 4.67 8.74
C THR A 85 22.91 5.51 7.55
N LYS A 86 23.75 5.59 6.51
CA LYS A 86 23.47 6.38 5.30
C LYS A 86 22.23 5.88 4.57
N ARG A 87 22.04 4.55 4.51
CA ARG A 87 20.88 3.93 3.89
C ARG A 87 19.60 4.17 4.69
N LEU A 88 19.67 4.06 6.02
CA LEU A 88 18.50 4.27 6.89
C LEU A 88 17.99 5.71 6.85
N LYS A 89 18.88 6.70 6.83
CA LYS A 89 18.49 8.11 6.67
C LYS A 89 17.68 8.38 5.39
N ARG A 90 18.03 7.70 4.29
CA ARG A 90 17.30 7.82 3.01
C ARG A 90 15.96 7.10 3.03
N LEU A 91 15.88 5.93 3.68
CA LEU A 91 14.65 5.15 3.75
C LEU A 91 13.61 5.73 4.72
N LEU A 92 14.08 6.49 5.72
CA LEU A 92 13.28 7.00 6.83
C LEU A 92 13.41 8.53 6.94
N PRO A 93 12.94 9.29 5.93
CA PRO A 93 13.11 10.75 5.90
C PRO A 93 12.36 11.50 7.01
N TYR A 94 11.30 10.89 7.57
CA TYR A 94 10.44 11.47 8.61
C TYR A 94 10.55 10.76 9.96
N HIS A 95 11.69 10.13 10.26
CA HIS A 95 11.93 9.45 11.53
C HIS A 95 13.22 9.91 12.22
#